data_AF-A0A838EG56-F1
#
_entry.id   AF-A0A838EG56-F1
#
_cell.length_a   1.000
_cell.length_b   1.000
_cell.length_c   1.000
_cell.angle_alpha   90.00
_cell.angle_beta   90.00
_cell.angle_gamma   90.00
#
_symmetry.space_group_name_H-M   'P 1'
#
loop_
_entity.id
_entity.type
_entity.pdbx_description
1 polymer ?
#
loop_
_entity_poly.entity_id
_entity_poly.type
_entity_poly.pdbx_seq_one_letter_code
_entity_poly.pdbx_strand_id
1 'polypeptide(L)'
;MAGANNKGFAMIGPIKRTCIQQTGPFLILCLFAVLVSSCAIQPISGETANAQPSVFSMPARIQIALAHSPSGTADLQWSAMSHTLMVTIAVTGLAPKSTHLAHIHTGTCRSLGQIVSTLNPLVADAHGVGMSITMIGNVMAGIPTGRWRINIHNGPTFATGLDARPIACGTIAGVRTTTREVQSAHVILASTISPDENVHGMAQVQRMDQTITVTLSLSGLVPKSMHMAHIHAGTCAAQGPVLFPLQAVVADALGNAMVVTRITGHTLLPQQWYVNVHEAATIAAMMTPQGFLPIACGDGSSLS
;
A
#
# COMPACT_ATOMS: atom_id res chain seq x y z
N MET A 1 -27.07 -36.75 -48.59
CA MET A 1 -28.49 -36.58 -48.22
C MET A 1 -28.49 -35.62 -47.04
N ALA A 2 -28.68 -34.31 -47.25
CA ALA A 2 -29.99 -33.63 -47.29
C ALA A 2 -30.76 -33.80 -45.96
N GLY A 3 -31.20 -32.77 -45.23
CA GLY A 3 -31.34 -31.36 -45.54
C GLY A 3 -31.68 -30.53 -44.29
N ALA A 4 -31.82 -29.22 -44.51
CA ALA A 4 -31.98 -28.13 -43.56
C ALA A 4 -33.39 -28.04 -42.92
N ASN A 5 -33.51 -27.29 -41.81
CA ASN A 5 -34.26 -26.02 -41.86
C ASN A 5 -34.04 -25.06 -40.67
N ASN A 6 -34.31 -23.80 -41.03
CA ASN A 6 -33.94 -22.51 -40.46
C ASN A 6 -35.01 -21.93 -39.51
N LYS A 7 -34.64 -20.95 -38.66
CA LYS A 7 -35.41 -19.78 -38.12
C LYS A 7 -34.76 -19.34 -36.79
N GLY A 8 -34.41 -18.08 -36.50
CA GLY A 8 -34.52 -16.80 -37.19
C GLY A 8 -33.76 -15.73 -36.36
N PHE A 9 -33.26 -14.69 -37.05
CA PHE A 9 -32.38 -13.64 -36.56
C PHE A 9 -33.19 -12.41 -36.14
N ALA A 10 -32.86 -11.74 -35.02
CA ALA A 10 -33.34 -10.41 -34.68
C ALA A 10 -32.16 -9.50 -34.34
N MET A 11 -31.98 -8.47 -35.15
CA MET A 11 -30.92 -7.44 -35.07
C MET A 11 -31.38 -6.30 -34.15
N ILE A 12 -30.51 -5.85 -33.24
CA ILE A 12 -30.68 -4.61 -32.47
C ILE A 12 -29.66 -3.59 -32.98
N GLY A 13 -30.16 -2.46 -33.49
CA GLY A 13 -29.37 -1.37 -34.09
C GLY A 13 -28.80 -0.35 -33.07
N PRO A 14 -28.00 0.63 -33.54
CA PRO A 14 -27.21 1.51 -32.69
C PRO A 14 -27.96 2.76 -32.20
N ILE A 15 -27.60 3.22 -31.00
CA ILE A 15 -28.14 4.42 -30.34
C ILE A 15 -27.32 5.66 -30.75
N LYS A 16 -27.96 6.61 -31.46
CA LYS A 16 -27.45 7.98 -31.66
C LYS A 16 -28.06 8.92 -30.60
N ARG A 17 -27.23 9.73 -29.93
CA ARG A 17 -27.66 10.85 -29.09
C ARG A 17 -27.61 12.15 -29.91
N THR A 18 -28.72 12.87 -29.94
CA THR A 18 -28.88 14.13 -30.69
C THR A 18 -28.88 15.31 -29.71
N CYS A 19 -28.12 16.36 -30.04
CA CYS A 19 -28.15 17.69 -29.41
C CYS A 19 -29.50 18.39 -29.68
N ILE A 20 -30.03 19.12 -28.69
CA ILE A 20 -31.10 20.09 -28.87
C ILE A 20 -30.61 21.45 -28.36
N GLN A 21 -30.48 22.40 -29.28
CA GLN A 21 -30.45 23.84 -29.03
C GLN A 21 -31.89 24.34 -28.90
N GLN A 22 -32.13 25.29 -27.99
CA GLN A 22 -33.35 26.09 -28.00
C GLN A 22 -33.00 27.56 -27.76
N THR A 23 -33.49 28.40 -28.67
CA THR A 23 -33.24 29.85 -28.77
C THR A 23 -34.54 30.65 -28.59
N GLY A 24 -34.44 31.79 -27.89
CA GLY A 24 -35.24 33.02 -28.08
C GLY A 24 -36.33 33.32 -27.04
N PRO A 25 -36.91 34.56 -27.00
CA PRO A 25 -36.47 35.83 -27.60
C PRO A 25 -36.60 37.11 -26.70
N PHE A 26 -35.92 38.18 -27.15
CA PHE A 26 -36.21 39.63 -27.12
C PHE A 26 -37.00 40.31 -25.97
N LEU A 27 -36.40 41.38 -25.41
CA LEU A 27 -37.07 42.67 -25.23
C LEU A 27 -36.09 43.86 -25.33
N ILE A 28 -36.50 44.86 -26.09
CA ILE A 28 -35.80 46.11 -26.45
C ILE A 28 -36.20 47.22 -25.47
N LEU A 29 -35.26 48.06 -25.03
CA LEU A 29 -35.55 49.46 -24.69
C LEU A 29 -34.32 50.35 -24.92
N CYS A 30 -34.39 51.22 -25.92
CA CYS A 30 -33.47 52.33 -26.17
C CYS A 30 -33.93 53.56 -25.36
N LEU A 31 -33.01 54.35 -24.79
CA LEU A 31 -33.20 55.80 -24.67
C LEU A 31 -31.89 56.58 -24.45
N PHE A 32 -31.57 57.36 -25.49
CA PHE A 32 -30.94 58.68 -25.59
C PHE A 32 -29.70 59.08 -24.77
N ALA A 33 -28.71 59.55 -25.55
CA ALA A 33 -27.49 60.24 -25.16
C ALA A 33 -27.72 61.72 -24.82
N VAL A 34 -26.92 62.26 -23.89
CA VAL A 34 -26.59 63.68 -23.78
C VAL A 34 -25.08 63.80 -23.51
N LEU A 35 -24.40 64.55 -24.39
CA LEU A 35 -23.00 64.97 -24.30
C LEU A 35 -22.86 66.18 -23.38
N VAL A 36 -21.89 66.16 -22.46
CA VAL A 36 -21.34 67.39 -21.85
C VAL A 36 -19.81 67.25 -21.79
N SER A 37 -19.12 68.24 -22.35
CA SER A 37 -17.66 68.38 -22.43
C SER A 37 -17.11 69.03 -21.16
N SER A 38 -15.97 68.56 -20.65
CA SER A 38 -15.12 69.31 -19.70
C SER A 38 -13.67 68.82 -19.77
N CYS A 39 -12.75 69.78 -19.90
CA CYS A 39 -11.31 69.61 -20.02
C CYS A 39 -10.65 69.51 -18.62
N ALA A 40 -9.72 68.56 -18.39
CA ALA A 40 -8.75 68.64 -17.28
C ALA A 40 -7.54 67.69 -17.45
N ILE A 41 -6.38 68.31 -17.73
CA ILE A 41 -5.03 68.13 -17.14
C ILE A 41 -4.53 66.69 -16.88
N GLN A 42 -3.49 66.30 -17.62
CA GLN A 42 -2.62 65.15 -17.33
C GLN A 42 -1.71 65.41 -16.12
N PRO A 43 -1.46 64.40 -15.26
CA PRO A 43 -0.21 64.29 -14.53
C PRO A 43 0.71 63.26 -15.21
N ILE A 44 1.96 63.69 -15.43
CA ILE A 44 3.12 62.84 -15.69
C ILE A 44 3.60 62.26 -14.34
N SER A 45 4.29 61.12 -14.43
CA SER A 45 5.23 60.51 -13.47
C SER A 45 4.67 59.43 -12.54
N GLY A 46 5.23 58.23 -12.70
CA GLY A 46 5.29 57.23 -11.64
C GLY A 46 4.98 55.80 -12.07
N GLU A 47 5.72 55.24 -13.05
CA GLU A 47 5.89 53.78 -13.07
C GLU A 47 6.63 53.39 -11.78
N THR A 48 5.85 53.11 -10.74
CA THR A 48 6.34 52.28 -9.65
C THR A 48 6.36 50.87 -10.21
N ALA A 49 7.55 50.43 -10.63
CA ALA A 49 7.82 49.02 -10.80
C ALA A 49 7.52 48.35 -9.45
N ASN A 50 6.33 47.78 -9.33
CA ASN A 50 5.96 46.92 -8.22
C ASN A 50 6.78 45.62 -8.41
N ALA A 51 8.04 45.67 -7.99
CA ALA A 51 8.84 44.48 -7.78
C ALA A 51 8.19 43.72 -6.63
N GLN A 52 7.24 42.85 -6.99
CA GLN A 52 6.67 41.89 -6.06
C GLN A 52 7.85 41.10 -5.48
N PRO A 53 8.08 41.12 -4.16
CA PRO A 53 9.17 40.34 -3.59
C PRO A 53 8.92 38.88 -3.95
N SER A 54 9.88 38.26 -4.64
CA SER A 54 9.90 36.83 -4.83
C SER A 54 9.88 36.19 -3.44
N VAL A 55 8.71 35.70 -3.05
CA VAL A 55 8.55 34.95 -1.81
C VAL A 55 9.38 33.70 -1.99
N PHE A 56 10.60 33.68 -1.44
CA PHE A 56 11.39 32.47 -1.39
C PHE A 56 10.60 31.45 -0.57
N SER A 57 9.96 30.51 -1.26
CA SER A 57 9.31 29.37 -0.60
C SER A 57 10.42 28.56 0.05
N MET A 58 10.49 28.63 1.38
CA MET A 58 11.37 27.74 2.13
C MET A 58 10.97 26.31 1.82
N PRO A 59 11.93 25.42 1.51
CA PRO A 59 11.57 24.07 1.14
C PRO A 59 10.99 23.33 2.35
N ALA A 60 9.73 22.90 2.24
CA ALA A 60 9.11 22.03 3.23
C ALA A 60 9.75 20.64 3.15
N ARG A 61 10.11 20.06 4.30
CA ARG A 61 10.78 18.77 4.38
C ARG A 61 10.16 17.90 5.46
N ILE A 62 9.87 16.65 5.13
CA ILE A 62 9.48 15.62 6.09
C ILE A 62 10.43 14.43 5.99
N GLN A 63 10.61 13.75 7.13
CA GLN A 63 11.28 12.46 7.22
C GLN A 63 10.27 11.41 7.68
N ILE A 64 10.27 10.28 6.98
CA ILE A 64 9.35 9.16 7.19
C ILE A 64 10.20 7.94 7.46
N ALA A 65 9.93 7.25 8.57
CA ALA A 65 10.52 5.95 8.82
C ALA A 65 9.84 4.91 7.92
N LEU A 66 10.65 4.15 7.18
CA LEU A 66 10.20 2.99 6.43
C LEU A 66 10.48 1.74 7.28
N ALA A 67 9.45 0.94 7.50
CA ALA A 67 9.52 -0.32 8.23
C ALA A 67 9.05 -1.47 7.34
N HIS A 68 9.38 -2.70 7.75
CA HIS A 68 8.92 -3.93 7.10
C HIS A 68 7.41 -3.94 6.90
N SER A 69 6.98 -4.41 5.74
CA SER A 69 5.60 -4.71 5.39
C SER A 69 5.59 -6.06 4.67
N PRO A 70 4.55 -6.90 4.81
CA PRO A 70 3.36 -6.75 5.63
C PRO A 70 3.60 -6.97 7.14
N SER A 71 2.69 -6.47 7.96
CA SER A 71 2.70 -6.70 9.41
C SER A 71 1.28 -6.79 9.98
N GLY A 72 1.16 -7.33 11.20
CA GLY A 72 -0.14 -7.57 11.82
C GLY A 72 -0.07 -8.24 13.17
N THR A 73 -1.15 -8.90 13.55
CA THR A 73 -1.27 -9.64 14.81
C THR A 73 -1.90 -11.01 14.60
N ALA A 74 -1.62 -11.91 15.55
CA ALA A 74 -2.35 -13.15 15.72
C ALA A 74 -2.73 -13.33 17.19
N ASP A 75 -4.03 -13.53 17.43
CA ASP A 75 -4.60 -13.80 18.74
C ASP A 75 -4.97 -15.28 18.83
N LEU A 76 -4.43 -15.96 19.84
CA LEU A 76 -4.67 -17.36 20.11
C LEU A 76 -5.50 -17.49 21.39
N GLN A 77 -6.51 -18.36 21.35
CA GLN A 77 -7.28 -18.74 22.54
C GLN A 77 -7.49 -20.25 22.55
N TRP A 78 -6.99 -20.93 23.56
CA TRP A 78 -7.15 -22.37 23.74
C TRP A 78 -8.09 -22.70 24.89
N SER A 79 -9.00 -23.67 24.67
CA SER A 79 -9.95 -24.15 25.66
C SER A 79 -9.51 -25.50 26.25
N ALA A 80 -9.35 -25.55 27.57
CA ALA A 80 -9.09 -26.78 28.31
C ALA A 80 -10.24 -27.79 28.27
N MET A 81 -11.48 -27.30 28.12
CA MET A 81 -12.67 -28.14 28.13
C MET A 81 -12.87 -28.87 26.80
N SER A 82 -12.63 -28.19 25.68
CA SER A 82 -12.88 -28.72 24.33
C SER A 82 -11.61 -29.10 23.58
N HIS A 83 -10.42 -28.88 24.17
CA HIS A 83 -9.12 -29.05 23.53
C HIS A 83 -9.04 -28.39 22.15
N THR A 84 -9.68 -27.22 22.03
CA THR A 84 -9.76 -26.46 20.77
C THR A 84 -8.94 -25.19 20.88
N LEU A 85 -8.13 -24.92 19.87
CA LEU A 85 -7.38 -23.69 19.68
C LEU A 85 -8.06 -22.83 18.62
N MET A 86 -8.52 -21.64 19.00
CA MET A 86 -8.91 -20.58 18.07
C MET A 86 -7.68 -19.73 17.74
N VAL A 87 -7.47 -19.44 16.46
CA VAL A 87 -6.43 -18.53 15.97
C VAL A 87 -7.07 -17.49 15.08
N THR A 88 -7.03 -16.22 15.50
CA THR A 88 -7.48 -15.07 14.72
C THR A 88 -6.25 -14.33 14.23
N ILE A 89 -6.14 -14.10 12.92
CA ILE A 89 -5.04 -13.36 12.31
C ILE A 89 -5.61 -12.12 11.64
N ALA A 90 -4.95 -10.97 11.82
CA ALA A 90 -5.26 -9.71 11.15
C ALA A 90 -3.97 -9.05 10.66
N VAL A 91 -3.88 -8.75 9.36
CA VAL A 91 -2.65 -8.28 8.71
C VAL A 91 -2.96 -7.19 7.71
N THR A 92 -2.04 -6.24 7.60
CA THR A 92 -2.10 -5.15 6.61
C THR A 92 -0.82 -5.13 5.77
N GLY A 93 -0.85 -4.40 4.65
CA GLY A 93 0.28 -4.32 3.73
C GLY A 93 0.46 -5.57 2.86
N LEU A 94 -0.55 -6.44 2.78
CA LEU A 94 -0.56 -7.58 1.85
C LEU A 94 -0.76 -7.10 0.42
N ALA A 95 -0.46 -7.95 -0.56
CA ALA A 95 -0.85 -7.65 -1.94
C ALA A 95 -2.39 -7.53 -2.04
N PRO A 96 -2.96 -6.47 -2.63
CA PRO A 96 -4.40 -6.33 -2.74
C PRO A 96 -5.07 -7.48 -3.50
N LYS A 97 -6.26 -7.90 -3.05
CA LYS A 97 -7.08 -8.97 -3.67
C LYS A 97 -6.35 -10.30 -3.83
N SER A 98 -5.42 -10.60 -2.93
CA SER A 98 -4.60 -11.80 -2.97
C SER A 98 -5.03 -12.82 -1.90
N THR A 99 -4.38 -13.98 -1.91
CA THR A 99 -4.58 -15.02 -0.89
C THR A 99 -3.23 -15.53 -0.42
N HIS A 100 -3.10 -15.69 0.89
CA HIS A 100 -1.86 -16.04 1.57
C HIS A 100 -2.08 -17.22 2.51
N LEU A 101 -1.25 -18.26 2.38
CA LEU A 101 -1.27 -19.37 3.34
C LEU A 101 -0.63 -18.97 4.66
N ALA A 102 -1.13 -19.54 5.77
CA ALA A 102 -0.56 -19.35 7.09
C ALA A 102 -0.44 -20.68 7.84
N HIS A 103 0.58 -20.79 8.69
CA HIS A 103 0.88 -22.00 9.44
C HIS A 103 1.32 -21.69 10.86
N ILE A 104 1.05 -22.62 11.77
CA ILE A 104 1.79 -22.74 13.02
C ILE A 104 2.94 -23.71 12.77
N HIS A 105 4.15 -23.30 13.12
CA HIS A 105 5.34 -24.15 13.12
C HIS A 105 5.90 -24.31 14.53
N THR A 106 6.69 -25.37 14.76
CA THR A 106 7.59 -25.41 15.91
C THR A 106 8.71 -24.38 15.78
N GLY A 107 9.27 -23.94 16.91
CA GLY A 107 10.40 -23.01 16.98
C GLY A 107 10.00 -21.54 17.04
N THR A 108 10.93 -20.67 16.65
CA THR A 108 10.84 -19.19 16.64
C THR A 108 11.02 -18.64 15.23
N CYS A 109 10.72 -17.36 14.99
CA CYS A 109 10.92 -16.74 13.68
C CYS A 109 12.37 -16.73 13.16
N ARG A 110 13.35 -17.07 14.01
CA ARG A 110 14.76 -17.20 13.64
C ARG A 110 15.21 -18.66 13.47
N SER A 111 14.36 -19.63 13.78
CA SER A 111 14.66 -21.06 13.68
C SER A 111 13.59 -21.79 12.87
N LEU A 112 14.02 -22.50 11.83
CA LEU A 112 13.11 -23.35 11.06
C LEU A 112 12.54 -24.47 11.96
N GLY A 113 11.32 -24.88 11.66
CA GLY A 113 10.65 -25.95 12.38
C GLY A 113 9.50 -26.53 11.57
N GLN A 114 9.01 -27.69 11.99
CA GLN A 114 7.98 -28.43 11.28
C GLN A 114 6.63 -27.75 11.41
N ILE A 115 5.77 -27.96 10.41
CA ILE A 115 4.37 -27.51 10.46
C ILE A 115 3.68 -28.30 11.57
N VAL A 116 3.04 -27.58 12.49
CA VAL A 116 2.19 -28.10 13.55
C VAL A 116 0.74 -28.11 13.08
N SER A 117 0.30 -27.03 12.44
CA SER A 117 -1.08 -26.90 11.95
C SER A 117 -1.14 -25.93 10.79
N THR A 118 -1.93 -26.28 9.78
CA THR A 118 -2.34 -25.37 8.71
C THR A 118 -3.49 -24.50 9.19
N LEU A 119 -3.41 -23.21 8.89
CA LEU A 119 -4.43 -22.23 9.22
C LEU A 119 -5.27 -21.92 7.98
N ASN A 120 -6.48 -21.39 8.23
CA ASN A 120 -7.30 -20.86 7.15
C ASN A 120 -6.53 -19.75 6.41
N PRO A 121 -6.53 -19.76 5.06
CA PRO A 121 -5.84 -18.74 4.28
C PRO A 121 -6.32 -17.33 4.63
N LEU A 122 -5.41 -16.38 4.61
CA LEU A 122 -5.76 -14.96 4.66
C LEU A 122 -6.10 -14.50 3.25
N VAL A 123 -7.29 -13.92 3.07
CA VAL A 123 -7.70 -13.29 1.82
C VAL A 123 -7.64 -11.78 2.02
N ALA A 124 -6.76 -11.12 1.28
CA ALA A 124 -6.60 -9.68 1.35
C ALA A 124 -7.69 -8.96 0.56
N ASP A 125 -8.22 -7.87 1.11
CA ASP A 125 -9.17 -7.01 0.42
C ASP A 125 -8.48 -6.10 -0.62
N ALA A 126 -9.23 -5.14 -1.17
CA ALA A 126 -8.70 -4.20 -2.16
C ALA A 126 -7.64 -3.22 -1.62
N HIS A 127 -7.47 -3.13 -0.31
CA HIS A 127 -6.50 -2.25 0.38
C HIS A 127 -5.34 -3.05 1.00
N GLY A 128 -5.28 -4.37 0.76
CA GLY A 128 -4.26 -5.25 1.31
C GLY A 128 -4.46 -5.60 2.79
N VAL A 129 -5.70 -5.51 3.29
CA VAL A 129 -6.07 -5.93 4.64
C VAL A 129 -6.64 -7.35 4.58
N GLY A 130 -6.06 -8.27 5.35
CA GLY A 130 -6.48 -9.66 5.42
C GLY A 130 -6.81 -10.08 6.85
N MET A 131 -7.90 -10.83 7.01
CA MET A 131 -8.24 -11.47 8.28
C MET A 131 -8.58 -12.95 8.07
N SER A 132 -8.22 -13.79 9.03
CA SER A 132 -8.68 -15.17 9.06
C SER A 132 -8.93 -15.65 10.49
N ILE A 133 -9.85 -16.59 10.65
CA ILE A 133 -10.13 -17.27 11.92
C ILE A 133 -10.05 -18.77 11.65
N THR A 134 -9.25 -19.49 12.43
CA THR A 134 -9.08 -20.95 12.34
C THR A 134 -9.43 -21.59 13.67
N MET A 135 -10.20 -22.68 13.63
CA MET A 135 -10.48 -23.53 14.78
C MET A 135 -9.73 -24.85 14.61
N ILE A 136 -8.82 -25.16 15.52
CA ILE A 136 -8.00 -26.38 15.51
C ILE A 136 -8.45 -27.26 16.68
N GLY A 137 -9.03 -28.41 16.38
CA GLY A 137 -9.39 -29.41 17.40
C GLY A 137 -8.21 -30.27 17.85
N ASN A 138 -8.42 -31.06 18.90
CA ASN A 138 -7.47 -32.08 19.39
C ASN A 138 -6.10 -31.53 19.84
N VAL A 139 -6.04 -30.29 20.29
CA VAL A 139 -4.82 -29.69 20.86
C VAL A 139 -4.74 -30.08 22.34
N MET A 140 -4.27 -31.28 22.64
CA MET A 140 -4.38 -31.88 23.99
C MET A 140 -3.50 -31.21 25.04
N ALA A 141 -2.33 -30.69 24.65
CA ALA A 141 -1.34 -30.13 25.56
C ALA A 141 -1.47 -28.61 25.77
N GLY A 142 -2.47 -27.98 25.16
CA GLY A 142 -2.58 -26.52 25.10
C GLY A 142 -1.49 -25.87 24.25
N ILE A 143 -1.35 -24.56 24.39
CA ILE A 143 -0.33 -23.74 23.73
C ILE A 143 1.01 -23.92 24.46
N PRO A 144 2.06 -24.38 23.77
CA PRO A 144 3.38 -24.55 24.37
C PRO A 144 4.12 -23.21 24.47
N THR A 145 4.72 -22.94 25.62
CA THR A 145 5.50 -21.72 25.86
C THR A 145 6.75 -21.66 24.98
N GLY A 146 6.84 -20.64 24.11
CA GLY A 146 8.07 -20.32 23.36
C GLY A 146 8.49 -21.36 22.33
N ARG A 147 7.61 -22.32 21.98
CA ARG A 147 7.91 -23.42 21.07
C ARG A 147 7.17 -23.35 19.75
N TRP A 148 6.27 -22.41 19.58
CA TRP A 148 5.56 -22.22 18.33
C TRP A 148 5.78 -20.82 17.75
N ARG A 149 5.64 -20.73 16.44
CA ARG A 149 5.56 -19.47 15.70
C ARG A 149 4.44 -19.56 14.68
N ILE A 150 3.88 -18.42 14.33
CA ILE A 150 2.99 -18.26 13.19
C ILE A 150 3.78 -17.59 12.07
N ASN A 151 3.56 -18.03 10.84
CA ASN A 151 4.01 -17.30 9.66
C ASN A 151 2.93 -17.23 8.60
N ILE A 152 3.10 -16.26 7.71
CA ILE A 152 2.29 -16.03 6.53
C ILE A 152 3.20 -16.11 5.32
N HIS A 153 2.74 -16.77 4.27
CA HIS A 153 3.46 -16.96 3.03
C HIS A 153 3.03 -15.98 1.94
N ASN A 154 3.88 -15.71 0.96
CA ASN A 154 3.57 -14.79 -0.14
C ASN A 154 2.44 -15.31 -1.05
N GLY A 155 2.39 -16.62 -1.27
CA GLY A 155 1.48 -17.22 -2.23
C GLY A 155 0.26 -17.92 -1.61
N PRO A 156 -0.72 -18.23 -2.46
CA PRO A 156 -1.87 -19.06 -2.11
C PRO A 156 -1.54 -20.56 -2.11
N THR A 157 -0.36 -20.93 -2.59
CA THR A 157 0.09 -22.33 -2.71
C THR A 157 1.54 -22.49 -2.26
N PHE A 158 2.11 -23.68 -2.46
CA PHE A 158 3.54 -23.93 -2.35
C PHE A 158 4.17 -24.26 -3.71
N ALA A 159 3.54 -23.85 -4.81
CA ALA A 159 3.96 -24.21 -6.16
C ALA A 159 5.32 -23.61 -6.55
N THR A 160 5.69 -22.46 -5.97
CA THR A 160 6.95 -21.76 -6.26
C THR A 160 7.68 -21.39 -4.98
N GLY A 161 8.98 -21.12 -5.08
CA GLY A 161 9.77 -20.59 -3.96
C GLY A 161 9.29 -19.21 -3.50
N LEU A 162 8.76 -18.38 -4.42
CA LEU A 162 8.14 -17.11 -4.07
C LEU A 162 6.87 -17.34 -3.25
N ASP A 163 5.99 -18.21 -3.73
CA ASP A 163 4.74 -18.56 -3.04
C ASP A 163 5.02 -19.08 -1.62
N ALA A 164 6.01 -19.97 -1.49
CA ALA A 164 6.39 -20.61 -0.24
C ALA A 164 7.16 -19.69 0.72
N ARG A 165 7.57 -18.48 0.31
CA ARG A 165 8.38 -17.59 1.15
C ARG A 165 7.55 -17.01 2.29
N PRO A 166 7.99 -17.14 3.56
CA PRO A 166 7.38 -16.42 4.67
C PRO A 166 7.60 -14.91 4.55
N ILE A 167 6.53 -14.12 4.55
CA ILE A 167 6.52 -12.65 4.43
C ILE A 167 6.19 -11.93 5.75
N ALA A 168 5.62 -12.66 6.71
CA ALA A 168 5.45 -12.19 8.08
C ALA A 168 5.59 -13.35 9.05
N CYS A 169 6.10 -13.07 10.24
CA CYS A 169 6.26 -14.07 11.29
C CYS A 169 6.09 -13.48 12.69
N GLY A 170 5.54 -14.27 13.61
CA GLY A 170 5.49 -13.96 15.03
C GLY A 170 5.74 -15.19 15.88
N THR A 171 6.63 -15.08 16.87
CA THR A 171 6.90 -16.17 17.83
C THR A 171 5.87 -16.13 18.93
N ILE A 172 5.23 -17.27 19.22
CA ILE A 172 4.27 -17.39 20.30
C ILE A 172 5.04 -17.49 21.63
N ALA A 173 4.99 -16.41 22.41
CA ALA A 173 5.64 -16.28 23.70
C ALA A 173 4.65 -15.76 24.75
N GLY A 174 5.07 -15.71 26.01
CA GLY A 174 4.25 -15.12 27.08
C GLY A 174 3.04 -15.94 27.54
N VAL A 175 2.89 -17.18 27.05
CA VAL A 175 1.82 -18.10 27.48
C VAL A 175 2.37 -19.08 28.49
N ARG A 176 1.63 -19.33 29.58
CA ARG A 176 1.91 -20.43 30.50
C ARG A 176 1.24 -21.71 29.99
N THR A 177 2.01 -22.75 29.69
CA THR A 177 1.44 -24.04 29.28
C THR A 177 0.71 -24.71 30.44
N THR A 178 -0.57 -25.05 30.21
CA THR A 178 -1.46 -25.69 31.19
C THR A 178 -2.60 -26.37 30.44
N THR A 179 -3.11 -27.47 30.99
CA THR A 179 -4.24 -28.20 30.43
C THR A 179 -5.54 -28.00 31.21
N ARG A 180 -5.54 -27.10 32.20
CA ARG A 180 -6.62 -26.97 33.19
C ARG A 180 -7.47 -25.72 33.03
N GLU A 181 -7.00 -24.74 32.28
CA GLU A 181 -7.64 -23.43 32.13
C GLU A 181 -7.50 -22.91 30.70
N VAL A 182 -8.27 -21.88 30.38
CA VAL A 182 -8.13 -21.19 29.10
C VAL A 182 -6.75 -20.53 29.01
N GLN A 183 -6.13 -20.63 27.84
CA GLN A 183 -4.86 -19.97 27.55
C GLN A 183 -5.07 -18.94 26.44
N SER A 184 -4.42 -17.79 26.56
CA SER A 184 -4.44 -16.75 25.54
C SER A 184 -3.03 -16.30 25.19
N ALA A 185 -2.80 -15.98 23.92
CA ALA A 185 -1.56 -15.41 23.43
C ALA A 185 -1.86 -14.28 22.46
N HIS A 186 -1.20 -13.14 22.61
CA HIS A 186 -1.18 -12.08 21.61
C HIS A 186 0.19 -12.07 20.94
N VAL A 187 0.22 -12.16 19.61
CA VAL A 187 1.44 -12.28 18.84
C VAL A 187 1.51 -11.16 17.82
N ILE A 188 2.62 -10.43 17.81
CA ILE A 188 2.93 -9.48 16.73
C ILE A 188 3.54 -10.25 15.56
N LEU A 189 2.97 -10.07 14.38
CA LEU A 189 3.50 -10.56 13.11
C LEU A 189 4.28 -9.43 12.45
N ALA A 190 5.59 -9.64 12.26
CA ALA A 190 6.50 -8.65 11.70
C ALA A 190 7.49 -9.32 10.74
N SER A 191 8.67 -8.71 10.55
CA SER A 191 9.71 -9.17 9.64
C SER A 191 10.13 -10.62 9.87
N THR A 192 10.69 -11.21 8.82
CA THR A 192 11.21 -12.57 8.83
C THR A 192 12.71 -12.60 8.51
N ILE A 193 13.29 -13.79 8.42
CA ILE A 193 14.67 -13.99 7.94
C ILE A 193 14.71 -14.23 6.42
N SER A 194 13.56 -14.25 5.76
CA SER A 194 13.50 -14.44 4.31
C SER A 194 14.14 -13.23 3.60
N PRO A 195 14.67 -13.44 2.38
CA PRO A 195 15.15 -12.37 1.53
C PRO A 195 14.13 -11.23 1.40
N ASP A 196 14.58 -9.97 1.52
CA ASP A 196 13.78 -8.73 1.46
C ASP A 196 12.70 -8.54 2.55
N GLU A 197 12.45 -9.51 3.42
CA GLU A 197 11.41 -9.43 4.46
C GLU A 197 11.92 -8.84 5.79
N ASN A 198 12.92 -7.95 5.73
CA ASN A 198 13.41 -7.17 6.88
C ASN A 198 13.95 -5.79 6.44
N VAL A 199 13.41 -5.26 5.35
CA VAL A 199 13.82 -3.97 4.79
C VAL A 199 13.28 -2.84 5.67
N HIS A 200 14.13 -1.85 5.92
CA HIS A 200 13.81 -0.68 6.72
C HIS A 200 14.70 0.50 6.31
N GLY A 201 14.33 1.71 6.74
CA GLY A 201 15.13 2.90 6.46
C GLY A 201 14.33 4.18 6.61
N MET A 202 14.68 5.17 5.78
CA MET A 202 14.07 6.50 5.80
C MET A 202 13.70 6.94 4.38
N ALA A 203 12.54 7.58 4.25
CA ALA A 203 12.19 8.42 3.12
C ALA A 203 12.22 9.89 3.55
N GLN A 204 12.96 10.71 2.82
CA GLN A 204 12.99 12.13 3.02
C GLN A 204 12.31 12.81 1.82
N VAL A 205 11.21 13.49 2.07
CA VAL A 205 10.44 14.16 1.03
C VAL A 205 10.56 15.67 1.23
N GLN A 206 11.08 16.33 0.21
CA GLN A 206 11.28 17.77 0.19
C GLN A 206 10.45 18.38 -0.94
N ARG A 207 9.66 19.40 -0.65
CA ARG A 207 8.99 20.21 -1.66
C ARG A 207 9.69 21.56 -1.78
N MET A 208 10.01 21.95 -3.01
CA MET A 208 10.42 23.31 -3.35
C MET A 208 9.66 23.71 -4.61
N ASP A 209 8.82 24.74 -4.51
CA ASP A 209 7.89 25.17 -5.55
C ASP A 209 7.03 24.00 -6.07
N GLN A 210 7.05 23.74 -7.39
CA GLN A 210 6.38 22.61 -8.04
C GLN A 210 7.29 21.38 -8.22
N THR A 211 8.35 21.27 -7.40
CA THR A 211 9.25 20.12 -7.41
C THR A 211 9.22 19.39 -6.08
N ILE A 212 8.95 18.09 -6.14
CA ILE A 212 9.09 17.17 -5.03
C ILE A 212 10.39 16.37 -5.25
N THR A 213 11.27 16.37 -4.25
CA THR A 213 12.46 15.53 -4.21
C THR A 213 12.28 14.48 -3.12
N VAL A 214 12.34 13.21 -3.50
CA VAL A 214 12.25 12.07 -2.58
C VAL A 214 13.60 11.40 -2.53
N THR A 215 14.19 11.31 -1.35
CA THR A 215 15.41 10.55 -1.09
C THR A 215 15.04 9.34 -0.25
N LEU A 216 15.24 8.14 -0.79
CA LEU A 216 15.12 6.90 -0.03
C LEU A 216 16.51 6.47 0.43
N SER A 217 16.61 6.01 1.67
CA SER A 217 17.81 5.41 2.25
C SER A 217 17.38 4.14 2.98
N LEU A 218 17.78 2.99 2.46
CA LEU A 218 17.26 1.68 2.85
C LEU A 218 18.39 0.71 3.18
N SER A 219 18.11 -0.23 4.08
CA SER A 219 18.97 -1.34 4.45
C SER A 219 18.14 -2.62 4.59
N GLY A 220 18.81 -3.77 4.53
CA GLY A 220 18.17 -5.08 4.64
C GLY A 220 17.58 -5.61 3.32
N LEU A 221 17.90 -4.95 2.20
CA LEU A 221 17.58 -5.45 0.86
C LEU A 221 18.51 -6.63 0.53
N VAL A 222 18.07 -7.49 -0.39
CA VAL A 222 18.94 -8.48 -1.00
C VAL A 222 20.11 -7.78 -1.72
N PRO A 223 21.37 -8.19 -1.52
CA PRO A 223 22.49 -7.56 -2.21
C PRO A 223 22.36 -7.58 -3.73
N LYS A 224 22.68 -6.46 -4.38
CA LYS A 224 22.64 -6.29 -5.85
C LYS A 224 21.25 -6.48 -6.49
N SER A 225 20.17 -6.43 -5.70
CA SER A 225 18.81 -6.47 -6.20
C SER A 225 18.33 -5.11 -6.71
N MET A 226 17.16 -5.12 -7.37
CA MET A 226 16.45 -3.92 -7.81
C MET A 226 14.99 -4.03 -7.37
N HIS A 227 14.39 -2.91 -6.97
CA HIS A 227 13.04 -2.84 -6.43
C HIS A 227 12.30 -1.62 -6.94
N MET A 228 11.02 -1.78 -7.28
CA MET A 228 10.14 -0.66 -7.60
C MET A 228 9.67 0.05 -6.33
N ALA A 229 9.54 1.37 -6.39
CA ALA A 229 9.06 2.19 -5.28
C ALA A 229 8.08 3.25 -5.77
N HIS A 230 7.13 3.62 -4.92
CA HIS A 230 6.07 4.57 -5.27
C HIS A 230 5.70 5.45 -4.08
N ILE A 231 5.08 6.59 -4.39
CA ILE A 231 4.21 7.31 -3.45
C ILE A 231 2.77 6.95 -3.81
N HIS A 232 1.99 6.60 -2.81
CA HIS A 232 0.58 6.25 -2.93
C HIS A 232 -0.31 7.17 -2.09
N ALA A 233 -1.59 7.25 -2.45
CA ALA A 233 -2.61 7.80 -1.58
C ALA A 233 -3.01 6.77 -0.51
N GLY A 234 -3.43 7.24 0.66
CA GLY A 234 -3.85 6.39 1.79
C GLY A 234 -2.73 6.19 2.83
N THR A 235 -2.66 4.99 3.40
CA THR A 235 -1.65 4.62 4.40
C THR A 235 -1.09 3.23 4.12
N CYS A 236 0.00 2.87 4.80
CA CYS A 236 0.53 1.51 4.82
C CYS A 236 -0.52 0.48 5.24
N ALA A 237 -1.40 0.85 6.18
CA ALA A 237 -2.45 -0.02 6.68
C ALA A 237 -3.67 -0.12 5.74
N ALA A 238 -3.88 0.87 4.87
CA ALA A 238 -4.98 0.94 3.91
C ALA A 238 -4.46 1.47 2.56
N GLN A 239 -3.94 0.56 1.75
CA GLN A 239 -3.25 0.90 0.50
C GLN A 239 -4.21 1.50 -0.53
N GLY A 240 -3.81 2.63 -1.13
CA GLY A 240 -4.54 3.29 -2.21
C GLY A 240 -3.76 3.34 -3.53
N PRO A 241 -4.28 4.07 -4.54
CA PRO A 241 -3.66 4.17 -5.86
C PRO A 241 -2.30 4.87 -5.83
N VAL A 242 -1.48 4.59 -6.84
CA VAL A 242 -0.19 5.27 -7.07
C VAL A 242 -0.45 6.75 -7.37
N LEU A 243 0.24 7.63 -6.66
CA LEU A 243 0.32 9.06 -6.96
C LEU A 243 1.52 9.34 -7.87
N PHE A 244 2.69 8.82 -7.51
CA PHE A 244 3.93 9.04 -8.25
C PHE A 244 4.80 7.78 -8.27
N PRO A 245 5.31 7.37 -9.45
CA PRO A 245 6.40 6.42 -9.50
C PRO A 245 7.70 7.06 -9.00
N LEU A 246 8.50 6.28 -8.29
CA LEU A 246 9.85 6.65 -7.90
C LEU A 246 10.87 5.92 -8.77
N GLN A 247 12.09 6.45 -8.80
CA GLN A 247 13.22 5.75 -9.40
C GLN A 247 13.41 4.41 -8.69
N ALA A 248 13.69 3.35 -9.47
CA ALA A 248 13.95 2.03 -8.93
C ALA A 248 15.10 2.08 -7.90
N VAL A 249 14.89 1.43 -6.76
CA VAL A 249 15.89 1.25 -5.71
C VAL A 249 16.83 0.15 -6.16
N VAL A 250 18.15 0.41 -6.14
CA VAL A 250 19.17 -0.58 -6.47
C VAL A 250 20.05 -0.79 -5.25
N ALA A 251 20.07 -2.02 -4.74
CA ALA A 251 20.87 -2.38 -3.58
C ALA A 251 22.35 -2.55 -3.96
N ASP A 252 23.23 -2.08 -3.10
CA ASP A 252 24.67 -2.33 -3.21
C ASP A 252 25.02 -3.78 -2.80
N ALA A 253 26.31 -4.10 -2.74
CA ALA A 253 26.79 -5.43 -2.36
C ALA A 253 26.53 -5.80 -0.89
N LEU A 254 26.10 -4.84 -0.05
CA LEU A 254 25.79 -5.01 1.36
C LEU A 254 24.28 -4.96 1.63
N GLY A 255 23.44 -4.78 0.60
CA GLY A 255 21.99 -4.67 0.78
C GLY A 255 21.52 -3.29 1.23
N ASN A 256 22.33 -2.25 1.01
CA ASN A 256 21.95 -0.86 1.26
C ASN A 256 21.63 -0.16 -0.05
N ALA A 257 20.73 0.82 -0.01
CA ALA A 257 20.43 1.64 -1.18
C ALA A 257 20.20 3.10 -0.78
N MET A 258 20.65 4.02 -1.64
CA MET A 258 20.26 5.41 -1.60
C MET A 258 19.83 5.83 -3.01
N VAL A 259 18.60 6.33 -3.14
CA VAL A 259 18.07 6.76 -4.43
C VAL A 259 17.34 8.09 -4.28
N VAL A 260 17.51 8.97 -5.27
CA VAL A 260 16.86 10.28 -5.33
C VAL A 260 15.95 10.33 -6.55
N THR A 261 14.68 10.66 -6.32
CA THR A 261 13.69 10.92 -7.38
C THR A 261 13.30 12.39 -7.35
N ARG A 262 13.25 13.05 -8.52
CA ARG A 262 12.70 14.41 -8.66
C ARG A 262 11.43 14.35 -9.50
N ILE A 263 10.35 14.91 -8.97
CA ILE A 263 9.03 14.97 -9.59
C ILE A 263 8.72 16.45 -9.80
N THR A 264 8.64 16.91 -11.05
CA THR A 264 8.46 18.32 -11.42
C THR A 264 7.06 18.61 -11.92
N GLY A 265 6.56 19.84 -11.76
CA GLY A 265 5.22 20.25 -12.19
C GLY A 265 4.10 19.80 -11.26
N HIS A 266 4.44 19.34 -10.06
CA HIS A 266 3.49 18.77 -9.11
C HIS A 266 3.69 19.33 -7.70
N THR A 267 2.61 19.37 -6.94
CA THR A 267 2.63 19.62 -5.51
C THR A 267 1.95 18.44 -4.81
N LEU A 268 2.58 17.92 -3.75
CA LEU A 268 2.01 16.86 -2.93
C LEU A 268 0.92 17.48 -2.06
N LEU A 269 -0.35 17.38 -2.47
CA LEU A 269 -1.46 17.93 -1.70
C LEU A 269 -1.46 17.41 -0.24
N PRO A 270 -1.96 18.19 0.73
CA PRO A 270 -2.13 17.73 2.11
C PRO A 270 -3.25 16.68 2.15
N GLN A 271 -2.89 15.45 1.83
CA GLN A 271 -3.69 14.24 1.99
C GLN A 271 -2.85 13.21 2.76
N GLN A 272 -3.47 12.13 3.22
CA GLN A 272 -2.72 10.97 3.72
C GLN A 272 -2.10 10.25 2.52
N TRP A 273 -0.78 10.10 2.54
CA TRP A 273 0.00 9.41 1.53
C TRP A 273 1.07 8.57 2.22
N TYR A 274 1.58 7.56 1.52
CA TYR A 274 2.65 6.72 2.04
C TYR A 274 3.66 6.41 0.93
N VAL A 275 4.85 6.03 1.35
CA VAL A 275 5.89 5.49 0.46
C VAL A 275 5.94 4.00 0.67
N ASN A 276 6.01 3.23 -0.42
CA ASN A 276 6.33 1.81 -0.36
C ASN A 276 7.47 1.46 -1.30
N VAL A 277 8.09 0.32 -1.00
CA VAL A 277 9.05 -0.37 -1.85
C VAL A 277 8.53 -1.79 -2.01
N HIS A 278 8.56 -2.30 -3.23
CA HIS A 278 8.06 -3.62 -3.59
C HIS A 278 9.19 -4.62 -3.81
N GLU A 279 8.92 -5.90 -3.62
CA GLU A 279 9.88 -6.96 -3.94
C GLU A 279 10.30 -6.92 -5.43
N ALA A 280 9.34 -6.73 -6.33
CA ALA A 280 9.59 -6.82 -7.76
C ALA A 280 10.55 -5.75 -8.30
N ALA A 281 11.45 -6.19 -9.17
CA ALA A 281 12.40 -5.35 -9.90
C ALA A 281 11.79 -4.59 -11.10
N THR A 282 10.59 -4.98 -11.54
CA THR A 282 9.94 -4.38 -12.71
C THR A 282 8.43 -4.26 -12.51
N ILE A 283 7.82 -3.30 -13.20
CA ILE A 283 6.36 -3.14 -13.24
C ILE A 283 5.66 -4.41 -13.74
N ALA A 284 6.24 -5.12 -14.72
CA ALA A 284 5.65 -6.35 -15.24
C ALA A 284 5.56 -7.44 -14.17
N ALA A 285 6.59 -7.58 -13.32
CA ALA A 285 6.57 -8.54 -12.21
C ALA A 285 5.55 -8.14 -11.12
N MET A 286 5.34 -6.84 -10.90
CA MET A 286 4.32 -6.33 -9.96
C MET A 286 2.88 -6.60 -10.38
N MET A 287 2.62 -6.98 -11.64
CA MET A 287 1.27 -7.28 -12.10
C MET A 287 0.73 -8.62 -11.57
N THR A 288 1.56 -9.38 -10.84
CA THR A 288 1.14 -10.57 -10.10
C THR A 288 1.01 -10.25 -8.61
N PRO A 289 0.07 -10.86 -7.86
CA PRO A 289 -0.02 -10.64 -6.43
C PRO A 289 1.29 -10.92 -5.68
N GLN A 290 2.02 -11.97 -6.08
CA GLN A 290 3.27 -12.37 -5.43
C GLN A 290 4.38 -11.36 -5.69
N GLY A 291 4.50 -10.84 -6.92
CA GLY A 291 5.49 -9.81 -7.24
C GLY A 291 5.10 -8.41 -6.75
N PHE A 292 3.82 -8.15 -6.48
CA PHE A 292 3.37 -6.88 -5.92
C PHE A 292 3.89 -6.65 -4.50
N LEU A 293 4.16 -7.70 -3.71
CA LEU A 293 4.48 -7.64 -2.29
C LEU A 293 5.25 -6.37 -1.86
N PRO A 294 4.63 -5.47 -1.05
CA PRO A 294 5.36 -4.40 -0.39
C PRO A 294 6.31 -5.01 0.63
N ILE A 295 7.60 -4.62 0.60
CA ILE A 295 8.65 -5.08 1.50
C ILE A 295 9.08 -4.01 2.52
N ALA A 296 8.79 -2.75 2.23
CA ALA A 296 8.94 -1.65 3.16
C ALA A 296 7.86 -0.59 2.92
N CYS A 297 7.41 0.04 4.00
CA CYS A 297 6.38 1.06 3.96
C CYS A 297 6.56 2.11 5.04
N GLY A 298 6.16 3.36 4.77
CA GLY A 298 6.04 4.39 5.80
C GLY A 298 5.04 5.48 5.42
N ASP A 299 4.23 5.86 6.42
CA ASP A 299 3.19 6.87 6.27
C ASP A 299 3.79 8.28 6.30
N GLY A 300 3.46 9.06 5.26
CA GLY A 300 3.72 10.49 5.20
C GLY A 300 2.58 11.28 5.83
N SER A 301 2.92 12.46 6.33
CA SER A 301 1.94 13.46 6.76
C SER A 301 2.01 14.70 5.86
N SER A 302 1.22 15.73 6.19
CA SER A 302 1.21 16.98 5.43
C SER A 302 2.59 17.65 5.46
N LEU A 303 3.10 17.99 4.27
CA LEU A 303 4.23 18.91 4.10
C LEU A 303 3.73 20.34 4.35
N SER A 304 3.90 20.84 5.58
CA SER A 304 3.65 22.24 5.95
C SER A 304 4.81 23.14 5.55
#